data_AF-A0A4S1XCH5-F1
#
_entry.id   AF-A0A4S1XCH5-F1
#
_cell.length_a   1.000
_cell.length_b   1.000
_cell.length_c   1.000
_cell.angle_alpha   90.00
_cell.angle_beta   90.00
_cell.angle_gamma   90.00
#
_symmetry.space_group_name_H-M   'P 1'
#
loop_
_entity.id
_entity.type
_entity.pdbx_description
1 polymer ?
#
loop_
_entity_poly.entity_id
_entity_poly.type
_entity_poly.pdbx_seq_one_letter_code
_entity_poly.pdbx_strand_id
1 'polypeptide(L)' 'MALMVGRPNPCFLDECEALGFVHGSRRWRSFNGKRLYTWDYLHGAIEVFTSRGVHLGAADALTGIIFKPAVKGRKIDV' A
#
# COMPACT_ATOMS: atom_id res chain seq x y z
N MET A 1 -16.97 14.96 -9.38
CA MET A 1 -15.93 13.94 -9.65
C MET A 1 -14.79 14.15 -8.67
N ALA A 2 -14.46 13.15 -7.84
CA ALA A 2 -13.25 13.22 -7.04
C ALA A 2 -12.04 12.98 -7.95
N LEU A 3 -11.06 13.87 -7.93
CA LEU A 3 -9.80 13.69 -8.64
C LEU A 3 -9.03 12.57 -7.96
N MET A 4 -8.71 11.50 -8.70
CA MET A 4 -7.84 10.43 -8.19
C MET A 4 -6.38 10.89 -8.24
N VAL A 5 -5.63 10.64 -7.17
CA VAL A 5 -4.19 10.86 -7.10
C VAL A 5 -3.47 9.66 -7.70
N GLY A 6 -2.85 9.88 -8.87
CA GLY A 6 -2.04 8.87 -9.54
C GLY A 6 -0.79 8.51 -8.73
N ARG A 7 -0.35 7.25 -8.84
CA ARG A 7 0.94 6.81 -8.28
C ARG A 7 2.08 7.55 -8.99
N PRO A 8 3.03 8.16 -8.27
CA PRO A 8 4.16 8.83 -8.90
C PRO A 8 5.09 7.83 -9.58
N ASN A 9 5.99 8.37 -10.42
CA ASN A 9 7.12 7.63 -10.98
C ASN A 9 8.38 8.52 -10.79
N PRO A 10 9.36 8.12 -9.97
CA PRO A 10 9.47 6.83 -9.27
C PRO A 10 8.49 6.67 -8.09
N CYS A 11 8.31 5.43 -7.62
CA CYS A 11 7.57 5.09 -6.41
C CYS A 11 8.25 3.93 -5.66
N PHE A 12 8.21 3.93 -4.32
CA PHE A 12 8.67 2.82 -3.48
C PHE A 12 8.09 1.46 -3.90
N LEU A 13 6.86 1.45 -4.42
CA LEU A 13 6.21 0.22 -4.92
C LEU A 13 6.89 -0.39 -6.14
N ASP A 14 7.73 0.37 -6.87
CA ASP A 14 8.51 -0.14 -8.00
C ASP A 14 9.66 -1.05 -7.54
N GLU A 15 10.05 -0.97 -6.27
CA GLU A 15 11.02 -1.88 -5.63
C GLU A 15 10.35 -3.13 -5.02
N CYS A 16 9.02 -3.18 -5.05
CA CYS A 16 8.24 -4.27 -4.49
C CYS A 16 7.80 -5.27 -5.57
N GLU A 17 7.52 -6.51 -5.16
CA GLU A 17 6.96 -7.52 -6.04
C GLU A 17 5.50 -7.19 -6.36
N ALA A 18 5.19 -6.92 -7.63
CA ALA A 18 3.81 -6.69 -8.06
C ALA A 18 3.03 -8.01 -8.06
N LEU A 19 1.93 -8.06 -7.30
CA LEU A 19 1.04 -9.23 -7.23
C LEU A 19 -0.14 -9.14 -8.21
N GLY A 20 -0.28 -8.02 -8.93
CA GLY A 20 -1.45 -7.75 -9.76
C GLY A 20 -2.68 -7.38 -8.94
N PHE A 21 -3.87 -7.67 -9.46
CA PHE A 21 -5.13 -7.43 -8.75
C PHE A 21 -5.49 -8.64 -7.88
N VAL A 22 -5.69 -8.39 -6.59
CA VAL A 22 -6.13 -9.38 -5.61
C VAL A 22 -7.39 -8.83 -4.95
N HIS A 23 -8.50 -9.55 -5.11
CA HIS A 23 -9.83 -9.16 -4.63
C HIS A 23 -10.21 -7.72 -5.01
N GLY A 24 -9.94 -7.33 -6.25
CA GLY A 24 -10.32 -6.03 -6.81
C GLY A 24 -9.35 -4.88 -6.51
N SER A 25 -8.30 -5.08 -5.72
CA SER A 25 -7.26 -4.07 -5.49
C SER A 25 -5.92 -4.50 -6.08
N ARG A 26 -5.21 -3.57 -6.74
CA ARG A 26 -3.81 -3.80 -7.11
C ARG A 26 -2.95 -3.92 -5.84
N ARG A 27 -2.07 -4.92 -5.79
CA ARG A 27 -1.23 -5.20 -4.62
C ARG A 27 0.23 -5.38 -4.97
N TRP A 28 1.06 -5.10 -3.97
CA TRP A 28 2.48 -5.39 -3.97
C TRP A 28 2.87 -6.08 -2.67
N ARG A 29 4.01 -6.77 -2.71
CA ARG A 29 4.61 -7.46 -1.57
C ARG A 29 6.06 -7.03 -1.39
N SER A 30 6.48 -6.87 -0.14
CA SER A 30 7.91 -6.63 0.14
C SER A 30 8.72 -7.86 -0.27
N PHE A 31 9.97 -7.68 -0.70
CA PHE A 31 10.81 -8.80 -1.15
C PHE A 31 10.94 -9.93 -0.12
N ASN A 32 10.95 -9.61 1.18
CA ASN A 32 10.98 -10.58 2.27
C ASN A 32 9.60 -11.20 2.63
N GLY A 33 8.54 -10.87 1.90
CA GLY A 33 7.19 -11.40 2.09
C GLY A 33 6.44 -10.93 3.35
N LYS A 34 7.03 -10.05 4.17
CA LYS A 34 6.46 -9.67 5.48
C LYS A 34 5.39 -8.58 5.39
N ARG A 35 5.33 -7.84 4.28
CA ARG A 35 4.41 -6.71 4.08
C ARG A 35 3.63 -6.86 2.79
N LEU A 36 2.39 -6.40 2.83
CA LEU A 36 1.53 -6.18 1.67
C LEU A 36 1.25 -4.68 1.55
N TYR A 37 1.06 -4.22 0.32
CA TYR A 37 0.84 -2.82 0.01
C TYR A 37 -0.30 -2.63 -0.99
N THR A 38 -1.03 -1.52 -0.86
CA THR A 38 -1.96 -1.00 -1.86
C THR A 38 -1.71 0.48 -2.10
N TRP A 39 -2.13 0.99 -3.26
CA TRP A 39 -2.12 2.43 -3.53
C TRP A 39 -3.46 3.05 -3.18
N ASP A 40 -3.46 4.06 -2.31
CA ASP A 40 -4.62 4.88 -2.00
C ASP A 40 -4.76 6.01 -3.02
N TYR A 41 -5.67 5.83 -3.96
CA TYR A 41 -5.97 6.81 -5.02
C TYR A 41 -6.70 8.06 -4.52
N LEU A 42 -7.20 8.09 -3.28
CA LEU A 42 -7.85 9.28 -2.73
C LEU A 42 -6.83 10.22 -2.09
N HIS A 43 -5.80 9.66 -1.47
CA HIS A 43 -4.84 10.42 -0.67
C HIS A 43 -3.41 10.42 -1.20
N GLY A 44 -3.11 9.64 -2.24
CA GLY A 44 -1.78 9.58 -2.84
C GLY A 44 -0.73 8.95 -1.91
N ALA A 45 -1.10 7.87 -1.22
CA ALA A 45 -0.25 7.21 -0.24
C ALA A 45 -0.25 5.70 -0.42
N ILE A 46 0.76 5.04 0.15
CA ILE A 46 0.85 3.59 0.20
C ILE A 46 0.20 3.11 1.50
N GLU A 47 -0.88 2.36 1.43
CA GLU A 47 -1.40 1.68 2.63
C GLU A 47 -0.58 0.41 2.88
N VAL A 48 -0.07 0.24 4.10
CA VAL A 48 0.86 -0.82 4.48
C VAL A 48 0.16 -1.83 5.38
N PHE A 49 0.35 -3.12 5.11
CA PHE A 49 -0.25 -4.21 5.87
C PHE A 49 0.78 -5.27 6.26
N THR A 50 0.49 -6.06 7.29
CA THR A 50 1.20 -7.33 7.54
C THR A 50 0.90 -8.35 6.43
N SER A 51 1.67 -9.43 6.37
CA SER A 51 1.35 -10.58 5.50
C SER A 51 0.01 -11.26 5.83
N ARG A 52 -0.61 -10.94 6.97
CA ARG A 52 -1.95 -11.38 7.37
C ARG A 52 -3.02 -10.29 7.17
N GLY A 53 -2.70 -9.25 6.39
CA GLY A 53 -3.64 -8.20 6.00
C GLY A 53 -3.96 -7.18 7.08
N VAL A 54 -3.27 -7.18 8.23
CA VAL A 54 -3.51 -6.18 9.29
C VAL A 54 -2.88 -4.85 8.92
N HIS A 55 -3.65 -3.76 8.98
CA HIS A 55 -3.17 -2.42 8.62
C HIS A 55 -2.11 -1.91 9.60
N LEU A 56 -1.06 -1.29 9.06
CA LEU A 56 0.09 -0.77 9.79
C LEU A 56 0.26 0.74 9.66
N GLY A 57 -0.46 1.37 8.72
CA GLY A 57 -0.39 2.80 8.48
C GLY A 57 -0.25 3.13 6.99
N ALA A 58 -0.15 4.42 6.70
CA ALA A 58 0.12 4.92 5.36
C ALA A 58 1.58 5.40 5.27
N ALA A 59 2.23 5.06 4.17
CA ALA A 59 3.60 5.40 3.85
C ALA A 59 3.69 6.36 2.68
N ASP A 60 4.74 7.19 2.72
CA ASP A 60 5.08 8.12 1.67
C ASP A 60 5.45 7.36 0.39
N ALA A 61 5.00 7.88 -0.76
CA ALA A 61 5.08 7.19 -2.03
C ALA A 61 6.50 7.04 -2.56
N LEU A 62 7.40 7.94 -2.18
CA LEU A 62 8.79 7.95 -2.65
C LEU A 62 9.70 7.17 -1.71
N THR A 63 9.55 7.39 -0.41
CA THR A 63 10.48 6.86 0.61
C THR A 63 10.02 5.55 1.24
N GLY A 64 8.73 5.21 1.16
CA GLY A 64 8.16 4.06 1.87
C GLY A 64 8.10 4.24 3.39
N ILE A 65 8.42 5.43 3.92
CA ILE A 65 8.38 5.73 5.35
C ILE A 65 6.93 5.94 5.78
N ILE A 66 6.50 5.21 6.82
CA ILE A 66 5.17 5.36 7.41
C ILE A 66 5.06 6.73 8.09
N PHE A 67 4.09 7.53 7.66
CA PHE A 67 3.82 8.87 8.22
C PHE A 67 2.45 8.98 8.88
N LYS A 68 1.54 8.01 8.66
CA LYS A 68 0.27 7.90 9.37
C LYS A 68 0.22 6.59 10.17
N PRO A 69 -0.32 6.61 11.41
CA PRO A 69 -0.37 5.41 12.23
C PRO A 69 -1.37 4.38 11.69
N ALA A 70 -1.26 3.15 12.21
CA ALA A 70 -2.23 2.09 11.97
C ALA A 70 -3.64 2.50 12.44
N VAL A 71 -4.64 2.16 11.63
CA VAL A 71 -6.06 2.27 12.01
C VAL A 71 -6.50 0.95 12.63
N LYS A 72 -6.80 0.96 13.93
CA LYS A 72 -7.20 -0.24 14.69
C LYS A 72 -8.37 -0.94 14.01
N GLY A 73 -8.23 -2.24 13.78
CA GLY A 73 -9.27 -3.08 13.16
C GLY A 73 -9.30 -3.05 11.63
N ARG A 74 -8.62 -2.10 10.97
CA ARG A 74 -8.53 -2.08 9.49
C ARG A 74 -7.73 -3.28 9.01
N LYS A 75 -8.29 -4.00 8.05
CA LYS A 75 -7.65 -5.14 7.39
C LYS A 75 -7.94 -5.15 5.90
N ILE A 76 -7.08 -5.83 5.16
CA ILE A 76 -7.39 -6.38 3.84
C ILE A 76 -7.56 -7.90 3.97
N ASP A 77 -8.34 -8.47 3.07
CA ASP A 77 -8.35 -9.90 2.78
C ASP A 77 -7.00 -10.35 2.23
N VAL A 78 -6.57 -11.58 2.50
CA VAL A 78 -5.26 -12.14 2.08
C VAL A 78 -5.41 -13.52 1.49
#